data_AF-A0A842JB64-F1
#
_entry.id   AF-A0A842JB64-F1
#
_cell.length_a   1.000
_cell.length_b   1.000
_cell.length_c   1.000
_cell.angle_alpha   90.00
_cell.angle_beta   90.00
_cell.angle_gamma   90.00
#
_symmetry.space_group_name_H-M   'P 1'
#
loop_
_entity.id
_entity.type
_entity.pdbx_description
1 polymer ?
#
loop_
_entity_poly.entity_id
_entity_poly.type
_entity_poly.pdbx_seq_one_letter_code
_entity_poly.pdbx_strand_id
1 'polypeptide(L)' 'MGKAFIIDVAKCSGCRNCQIACKDEHVDNDWSPWAKPQPDTGQ' A
#
# COMPACT_ATOMS: atom_id res chain seq x y z
N MET A 1 13.89 17.32 -4.40
CA MET A 1 14.30 15.95 -4.00
C MET A 1 13.04 15.10 -3.95
N GLY A 2 12.89 14.08 -4.81
CA GLY A 2 11.69 13.23 -4.86
C GLY A 2 11.81 12.01 -3.94
N LYS A 3 10.69 11.51 -3.40
CA LYS A 3 10.64 10.20 -2.73
C LYS A 3 10.59 9.11 -3.80
N ALA A 4 11.34 8.03 -3.62
CA ALA A 4 11.35 6.88 -4.54
C ALA A 4 11.09 5.58 -3.77
N PHE A 5 10.36 4.66 -4.41
CA PHE A 5 10.15 3.30 -3.93
C PHE A 5 10.62 2.33 -5.02
N ILE A 6 11.58 1.47 -4.69
CA ILE A 6 12.26 0.59 -5.65
C ILE A 6 11.89 -0.86 -5.34
N ILE A 7 11.48 -1.60 -6.38
CA ILE A 7 11.10 -3.02 -6.27
C ILE A 7 12.02 -3.84 -7.18
N ASP A 8 12.68 -4.84 -6.61
CA ASP A 8 13.43 -5.85 -7.36
C ASP A 8 12.47 -6.96 -7.81
N VAL A 9 12.11 -6.93 -9.09
CA VAL A 9 11.17 -7.90 -9.68
C VAL A 9 11.73 -9.30 -9.81
N ALA A 10 13.07 -9.48 -9.79
CA ALA A 10 13.67 -10.81 -9.82
C ALA A 10 13.50 -11.55 -8.49
N LYS A 11 13.33 -10.81 -7.38
CA LYS A 11 13.02 -11.36 -6.05
C LYS A 11 11.52 -11.48 -5.77
N CYS A 12 10.68 -10.82 -6.57
CA CYS A 12 9.23 -10.84 -6.37
C CYS A 12 8.67 -12.24 -6.70
N SER A 13 8.01 -12.88 -5.73
CA SER A 13 7.34 -14.18 -5.93
C SER A 13 5.88 -14.05 -6.39
N GLY A 14 5.39 -12.83 -6.61
CA GLY A 14 4.01 -12.60 -7.06
C GLY A 14 2.94 -12.87 -6.01
N CYS A 15 3.28 -12.89 -4.71
CA CYS A 15 2.34 -13.21 -3.64
C CYS A 15 1.25 -12.16 -3.38
N ARG A 16 1.38 -10.94 -3.93
CA ARG A 16 0.44 -9.81 -3.76
C ARG A 16 0.25 -9.29 -2.34
N ASN A 17 1.06 -9.73 -1.38
CA ASN A 17 1.00 -9.23 0.00
C ASN A 17 1.28 -7.73 0.12
N CYS A 18 2.00 -7.13 -0.82
CA CYS A 18 2.15 -5.67 -0.87
C CYS A 18 0.80 -4.94 -1.05
N GLN A 19 -0.16 -5.53 -1.76
CA GLN A 19 -1.49 -4.96 -1.92
C GLN A 19 -2.31 -5.14 -0.63
N ILE A 20 -2.25 -6.33 -0.03
CA ILE A 20 -2.98 -6.66 1.20
C ILE A 20 -2.48 -5.82 2.37
N ALA A 21 -1.16 -5.71 2.56
CA ALA A 21 -0.58 -4.90 3.63
C ALA A 21 -0.90 -3.42 3.48
N CYS A 22 -0.89 -2.89 2.25
CA CYS A 22 -1.31 -1.51 2.01
C CYS A 22 -2.79 -1.32 2.38
N LYS A 23 -3.65 -2.29 2.06
CA LYS A 23 -5.07 -2.24 2.43
C LYS A 23 -5.26 -2.26 3.94
N ASP A 24 -4.64 -3.20 4.62
CA ASP A 24 -4.69 -3.37 6.09
C ASP A 24 -4.25 -2.08 6.81
N GLU A 25 -3.20 -1.42 6.30
CA GLU A 25 -2.70 -0.17 6.88
C GLU A 25 -3.68 1.01 6.73
N HIS A 26 -4.46 1.05 5.65
CA HIS A 26 -5.26 2.22 5.27
C HIS A 26 -6.77 2.03 5.40
N VAL A 27 -7.28 0.80 5.55
CA VAL A 27 -8.71 0.55 5.75
C VAL A 27 -9.12 1.15 7.09
N ASP A 28 -10.12 2.03 7.07
CA ASP A 28 -10.64 2.76 8.24
C ASP A 28 -9.60 3.56 9.07
N ASN A 29 -8.36 3.70 8.59
CA ASN A 29 -7.28 4.45 9.24
C ASN A 29 -7.00 5.78 8.53
N ASP A 30 -7.02 6.89 9.27
CA ASP A 30 -6.71 8.23 8.74
C ASP A 30 -5.23 8.58 8.91
N TRP A 31 -4.57 8.80 7.78
CA TRP A 31 -3.16 9.17 7.69
C TRP A 31 -3.00 10.58 7.12
N SER A 32 -3.92 11.50 7.37
CA SER A 32 -3.82 12.87 6.86
C SER A 32 -2.57 13.60 7.40
N PRO A 33 -1.86 14.38 6.54
CA PRO A 33 -2.19 14.74 5.16
C PRO A 33 -1.69 13.77 4.07
N TRP A 34 -1.16 12.60 4.43
CA TRP A 34 -0.54 11.66 3.49
C TRP A 34 -1.57 10.79 2.75
N ALA A 35 -2.57 10.26 3.46
CA ALA A 35 -3.63 9.43 2.87
C ALA A 35 -4.93 9.49 3.69
N LYS A 36 -6.07 9.38 3.01
CA LYS A 36 -7.39 9.22 3.65
C LYS A 36 -7.67 7.72 3.90
N PRO A 37 -8.60 7.39 4.81
CA PRO A 37 -9.07 6.03 4.99
C PRO A 37 -9.60 5.42 3.68
N GLN A 38 -9.30 4.15 3.46
CA GLN A 38 -9.84 3.35 2.35
C GLN A 38 -11.09 2.57 2.77
N PRO A 39 -12.01 2.25 1.84
CA PRO A 39 -13.19 1.43 2.12
C PRO A 39 -12.82 -0.02 2.44
N ASP A 40 -13.66 -0.81 3.13
CA ASP A 40 -13.37 -2.22 3.45
C ASP A 40 -13.12 -3.10 2.20
N THR A 41 -13.90 -2.90 1.13
CA THR A 41 -13.74 -3.61 -0.14
C THR A 41 -13.51 -2.65 -1.31
N GLY A 42 -12.85 -3.14 -2.37
CA GLY A 42 -12.42 -2.30 -3.49
C GLY A 42 -11.14 -1.51 -3.19
N GLN A 43 -10.68 -0.73 -4.16
CA GLN A 43 -9.53 0.14 -4.04
C GLN A 43 -9.98 1.59 -3.98
#